data_AF-A0A8C9V0R3-F1
#
_entry.id   AF-A0A8C9V0R3-F1
#
_cell.length_a   1.000
_cell.length_b   1.000
_cell.length_c   1.000
_cell.angle_alpha   90.00
_cell.angle_beta   90.00
_cell.angle_gamma   90.00
#
_symmetry.space_group_name_H-M   'P 1'
#
loop_
_entity.id
_entity.type
_entity.pdbx_description
1 polymer ?
#
loop_
_entity_poly.entity_id
_entity_poly.type
_entity_poly.pdbx_seq_one_letter_code
_entity_poly.pdbx_strand_id
1 'polypeptide(L)'
;LGDEMKSDKARTKKQKRLMKQAARDAVFAKVEAASKIEDPLAFFPLFKKYDRNGLNLQIECKRVLSLNSSTVDWAYELTRDNMMYFYTQVDWVWNDKEKMEQFKDERAFYLLAYDANSTPVAFCLFRFSVDYGNEVIYWLVSSWIQFKNPVALS
;
A
#
# COMPACT_ATOMS: atom_id res chain seq x y z
N LEU A 1 -47.12 13.48 -26.86
CA LEU A 1 -46.93 12.16 -26.21
C LEU A 1 -45.61 11.48 -26.61
N GLY A 2 -45.28 11.30 -27.90
CA GLY A 2 -44.04 10.63 -28.32
C GLY A 2 -42.73 11.40 -28.06
N ASP A 3 -42.73 12.73 -28.21
CA ASP A 3 -41.51 13.56 -28.05
C ASP A 3 -41.16 13.89 -26.59
N GLU A 4 -42.16 14.11 -25.73
CA GLU A 4 -41.94 14.24 -24.27
C GLU A 4 -41.26 13.00 -23.69
N MET A 5 -41.71 11.81 -24.09
CA MET A 5 -41.18 10.55 -23.58
C MET A 5 -39.73 10.29 -24.06
N LYS A 6 -39.33 10.83 -25.23
CA LYS A 6 -37.93 10.80 -25.72
C LYS A 6 -37.06 11.79 -24.95
N SER A 7 -37.58 12.99 -24.68
CA SER A 7 -36.91 14.04 -23.89
C SER A 7 -36.63 13.59 -22.45
N ASP A 8 -37.61 12.94 -21.81
CA ASP A 8 -37.45 12.41 -20.44
C ASP A 8 -36.42 11.28 -20.34
N LYS A 9 -36.37 10.39 -21.34
CA LYS A 9 -35.33 9.36 -21.42
C LYS A 9 -33.94 9.96 -21.58
N ALA A 10 -33.79 11.02 -22.39
CA ALA A 10 -32.52 11.73 -22.58
C ALA A 10 -32.06 12.45 -21.31
N ARG A 11 -32.98 13.15 -20.62
CA ARG A 11 -32.72 13.81 -19.32
C ARG A 11 -32.29 12.81 -18.26
N THR A 12 -33.01 11.68 -18.15
CA THR A 12 -32.69 10.59 -17.21
C THR A 12 -31.32 9.98 -17.50
N LYS A 13 -30.96 9.76 -18.78
CA LYS A 13 -29.64 9.25 -19.18
C LYS A 13 -28.52 10.24 -18.85
N LYS A 14 -28.74 11.55 -19.06
CA LYS A 14 -27.79 12.60 -18.70
C LYS A 14 -27.57 12.65 -17.18
N GLN A 15 -28.65 12.62 -16.40
CA GLN A 15 -28.58 12.62 -14.93
C GLN A 15 -27.84 11.40 -14.38
N LYS A 16 -28.11 10.19 -14.91
CA LYS A 16 -27.37 8.97 -14.54
C LYS A 16 -25.87 9.07 -14.85
N ARG A 17 -25.48 9.73 -15.95
CA ARG A 17 -24.06 9.96 -16.27
C ARG A 17 -23.40 10.91 -15.27
N LEU A 18 -24.08 12.01 -14.93
CA LEU A 18 -23.58 12.97 -13.95
C LEU A 18 -23.42 12.35 -12.56
N MET A 19 -24.39 11.55 -12.10
CA MET A 19 -24.29 10.85 -10.82
C MET A 19 -23.12 9.85 -10.80
N LYS A 20 -22.90 9.10 -11.89
CA LYS A 20 -21.76 8.19 -12.01
C LYS A 20 -20.42 8.93 -12.01
N GLN A 21 -20.35 10.10 -12.64
CA GLN A 21 -19.15 10.93 -12.63
C GLN A 21 -18.89 11.47 -11.21
N ALA A 22 -19.89 12.05 -10.57
CA ALA A 22 -19.77 12.56 -9.20
C ALA A 22 -19.36 11.46 -8.20
N ALA A 23 -19.89 10.23 -8.36
CA ALA A 23 -19.49 9.09 -7.53
C ALA A 23 -18.01 8.73 -7.72
N ARG A 24 -17.52 8.76 -8.98
CA ARG A 24 -16.08 8.53 -9.26
C ARG A 24 -15.21 9.63 -8.67
N ASP A 25 -15.59 10.89 -8.87
CA ASP A 25 -14.86 12.06 -8.38
C ASP A 25 -14.78 12.03 -6.84
N ALA A 26 -15.85 11.62 -6.16
CA ALA A 26 -15.86 11.46 -4.71
C ALA A 26 -14.87 10.39 -4.22
N VAL A 27 -14.75 9.27 -4.94
CA VAL A 27 -13.77 8.21 -4.62
C VAL A 27 -12.34 8.71 -4.82
N PHE A 28 -12.06 9.41 -5.93
CA PHE A 28 -10.74 10.01 -6.17
C PHE A 28 -10.37 11.05 -5.11
N ALA A 29 -11.33 11.89 -4.71
CA ALA A 29 -11.12 12.90 -3.67
C ALA A 29 -10.71 12.28 -2.32
N LYS A 30 -11.30 11.13 -1.95
CA LYS A 30 -10.90 10.39 -0.74
C LYS A 30 -9.48 9.87 -0.82
N VAL A 31 -9.12 9.24 -1.96
CA VAL A 31 -7.76 8.72 -2.18
C VAL A 31 -6.73 9.83 -2.17
N GLU A 32 -7.04 10.98 -2.77
CA GLU A 32 -6.17 12.15 -2.78
C GLU A 32 -6.00 12.72 -1.37
N ALA A 33 -7.09 12.85 -0.60
CA ALA A 33 -7.03 13.29 0.78
C ALA A 33 -6.20 12.35 1.66
N ALA A 34 -6.40 11.03 1.53
CA ALA A 34 -5.62 10.03 2.27
C ALA A 34 -4.14 10.05 1.87
N SER A 35 -3.85 10.22 0.57
CA SER A 35 -2.49 10.30 0.07
C SER A 35 -1.76 11.51 0.65
N LYS A 36 -2.43 12.65 0.91
CA LYS A 36 -1.81 13.86 1.47
C LYS A 36 -1.47 13.76 2.96
N ILE A 37 -1.89 12.71 3.66
CA ILE A 37 -1.51 12.48 5.06
C ILE A 37 -0.01 12.18 5.13
N GLU A 38 0.69 12.87 6.03
CA GLU A 38 2.14 12.69 6.23
C GLU A 38 2.45 11.39 6.99
N ASP A 39 1.83 11.21 8.15
CA ASP A 39 1.94 10.00 8.98
C ASP A 39 0.54 9.40 9.26
N PRO A 40 0.09 8.42 8.46
CA PRO A 40 -1.17 7.71 8.71
C PRO A 40 -1.22 7.01 10.07
N LEU A 41 -0.08 6.68 10.67
CA LEU A 41 0.01 6.01 11.97
C LEU A 41 -0.13 6.99 13.15
N ALA A 42 -0.09 8.30 12.89
CA ALA A 42 -0.32 9.33 13.91
C ALA A 42 -1.72 9.22 14.56
N PHE A 43 -2.71 8.74 13.81
CA PHE A 43 -4.07 8.49 14.32
C PHE A 43 -4.14 7.28 15.27
N PHE A 44 -3.08 6.45 15.31
CA PHE A 44 -3.05 5.17 16.00
C PHE A 44 -1.77 5.04 16.86
N PRO A 45 -1.54 5.94 17.83
CA PRO A 45 -0.27 6.00 18.57
C PRO A 45 0.04 4.72 19.35
N LEU A 46 -0.99 3.98 19.79
CA LEU A 46 -0.85 2.69 20.46
C LEU A 46 -0.20 1.61 19.58
N PHE A 47 -0.28 1.75 18.26
CA PHE A 47 0.27 0.80 17.29
C PHE A 47 1.68 1.18 16.84
N LYS A 48 2.27 2.25 17.39
CA LYS A 48 3.68 2.61 17.15
C LYS A 48 4.66 1.73 17.93
N LYS A 49 4.19 0.89 18.85
CA LYS A 49 5.02 -0.07 19.58
C LYS A 49 4.40 -1.46 19.54
N TYR A 50 5.22 -2.48 19.31
CA TYR A 50 4.86 -3.88 19.45
C TYR A 50 5.74 -4.54 20.51
N ASP A 51 5.12 -4.97 21.61
CA ASP A 51 5.80 -5.56 22.78
C ASP A 51 5.11 -6.86 23.17
N ARG A 52 5.35 -7.93 22.39
CA ARG A 52 4.71 -9.24 22.55
C ARG A 52 5.64 -10.35 22.05
N ASN A 53 5.51 -11.55 22.62
CA ASN A 53 6.25 -12.75 22.21
C ASN A 53 7.79 -12.55 22.21
N GLY A 54 8.31 -11.82 23.20
CA GLY A 54 9.76 -11.53 23.30
C GLY A 54 10.28 -10.50 22.29
N LEU A 55 9.41 -9.91 21.47
CA LEU A 55 9.77 -8.84 20.53
C LEU A 55 9.42 -7.48 21.14
N ASN A 56 10.35 -6.54 21.01
CA ASN A 56 10.16 -5.13 21.35
C ASN A 56 10.51 -4.29 20.12
N LEU A 57 9.48 -3.92 19.35
CA LEU A 57 9.63 -3.24 18.07
C LEU A 57 8.99 -1.85 18.10
N GLN A 58 9.64 -0.90 17.45
CA GLN A 58 9.08 0.41 17.13
C GLN A 58 8.55 0.40 15.70
N ILE A 59 7.34 0.91 15.51
CA ILE A 59 6.65 0.92 14.22
C ILE A 59 6.51 2.36 13.75
N GLU A 60 6.96 2.62 12.54
CA GLU A 60 6.89 3.93 11.89
C GLU A 60 6.18 3.82 10.54
N CYS A 61 5.42 4.85 10.16
CA CYS A 61 4.87 4.96 8.82
C CYS A 61 5.47 6.19 8.14
N LYS A 62 6.09 5.98 6.98
CA LYS A 62 6.83 7.00 6.23
C LYS A 62 6.55 6.88 4.74
N ARG A 63 6.59 8.01 4.04
CA ARG A 63 6.55 8.03 2.57
C ARG A 63 7.91 7.60 2.02
N VAL A 64 7.94 6.98 0.84
CA VAL A 64 9.22 6.59 0.20
C VAL A 64 10.17 7.78 0.05
N LEU A 65 9.64 8.96 -0.26
CA LEU A 65 10.40 10.21 -0.42
C LEU A 65 11.10 10.68 0.87
N SER A 66 10.64 10.19 2.03
CA SER A 66 11.23 10.48 3.34
C SER A 66 12.17 9.39 3.85
N LEU A 67 12.39 8.33 3.06
CA LEU A 67 13.27 7.23 3.41
C LEU A 67 14.64 7.38 2.76
N ASN A 68 15.65 6.84 3.45
CA ASN A 68 16.98 6.68 2.88
C ASN A 68 16.95 5.59 1.81
N SER A 69 17.75 5.75 0.75
CA SER A 69 17.86 4.75 -0.32
C SER A 69 18.23 3.37 0.22
N SER A 70 19.10 3.30 1.23
CA SER A 70 19.49 2.04 1.89
C SER A 70 18.32 1.27 2.49
N THR A 71 17.29 1.97 3.01
CA THR A 71 16.09 1.33 3.56
C THR A 71 15.21 0.78 2.45
N VAL A 72 15.09 1.49 1.32
CA VAL A 72 14.36 1.02 0.14
C VAL A 72 15.04 -0.19 -0.47
N ASP A 73 16.37 -0.14 -0.62
CA ASP A 73 17.18 -1.25 -1.13
C ASP A 73 17.08 -2.48 -0.22
N TRP A 74 17.18 -2.30 1.10
CA TRP A 74 16.97 -3.39 2.08
C TRP A 74 15.58 -4.03 1.94
N ALA A 75 14.52 -3.22 1.83
CA ALA A 75 13.16 -3.73 1.69
C ALA A 75 12.98 -4.51 0.38
N TYR A 76 13.61 -4.02 -0.70
CA TYR A 76 13.63 -4.68 -1.99
C TYR A 76 14.36 -6.03 -1.92
N GLU A 77 15.57 -6.06 -1.35
CA GLU A 77 16.36 -7.28 -1.19
C GLU A 77 15.63 -8.31 -0.33
N LEU A 78 15.04 -7.89 0.79
CA LEU A 78 14.22 -8.77 1.64
C LEU A 78 13.05 -9.38 0.86
N THR A 79 12.41 -8.60 0.00
CA THR A 79 11.33 -9.10 -0.85
C THR A 79 11.83 -10.07 -1.89
N ARG A 80 12.93 -9.75 -2.57
CA ARG A 80 13.53 -10.63 -3.56
C ARG A 80 13.90 -11.96 -2.92
N ASP A 81 14.60 -11.95 -1.80
CA ASP A 81 15.03 -13.16 -1.09
C ASP A 81 13.81 -14.04 -0.69
N ASN A 82 12.72 -13.42 -0.23
CA ASN A 82 11.56 -14.16 0.26
C ASN A 82 10.58 -14.58 -0.85
N MET A 83 10.47 -13.80 -1.93
CA MET A 83 9.42 -13.98 -2.95
C MET A 83 9.94 -14.50 -4.29
N MET A 84 11.22 -14.28 -4.63
CA MET A 84 11.76 -14.66 -5.94
C MET A 84 11.57 -16.16 -6.23
N TYR A 85 11.77 -17.01 -5.21
CA TYR A 85 11.56 -18.45 -5.35
C TYR A 85 10.11 -18.78 -5.75
N PHE A 86 9.11 -18.14 -5.15
CA PHE A 86 7.71 -18.44 -5.47
C PHE A 86 7.33 -17.99 -6.88
N TYR A 87 7.88 -16.87 -7.35
CA TYR A 87 7.64 -16.36 -8.70
C TYR A 87 8.14 -17.36 -9.75
N THR A 88 9.33 -17.92 -9.54
CA THR A 88 9.93 -18.90 -10.48
C THR A 88 9.20 -20.25 -10.49
N GLN A 89 8.39 -20.57 -9.48
CA GLN A 89 7.59 -21.80 -9.44
C GLN A 89 6.25 -21.69 -10.20
N VAL A 90 5.71 -20.47 -10.39
CA VAL A 90 4.36 -20.25 -10.96
C VAL A 90 4.40 -19.63 -12.36
N ASP A 91 5.46 -19.89 -13.12
CA ASP A 91 5.73 -19.35 -14.46
C ASP A 91 5.75 -17.81 -14.56
N TRP A 92 5.87 -17.11 -13.42
CA TRP A 92 5.90 -15.66 -13.39
C TRP A 92 7.34 -15.15 -13.36
N VAL A 93 7.71 -14.31 -14.34
CA VAL A 93 9.06 -13.80 -14.47
C VAL A 93 9.29 -12.69 -13.44
N TRP A 94 10.27 -12.88 -12.57
CA TRP A 94 10.77 -11.81 -11.72
C TRP A 94 11.56 -10.82 -12.57
N ASN A 95 11.11 -9.57 -12.62
CA ASN A 95 11.83 -8.47 -13.27
C ASN A 95 12.32 -7.48 -12.21
N ASP A 96 13.63 -7.49 -11.95
CA ASP A 96 14.22 -6.64 -10.91
C ASP A 96 13.98 -5.14 -11.15
N LYS A 97 14.03 -4.71 -12.41
CA LYS A 97 13.88 -3.29 -12.75
C LYS A 97 12.45 -2.82 -12.47
N GLU A 98 11.45 -3.55 -12.96
CA GLU A 98 10.03 -3.22 -12.74
C GLU A 98 9.66 -3.31 -11.27
N LYS A 99 10.21 -4.28 -10.53
CA LYS A 99 9.98 -4.41 -9.09
C LYS A 99 10.61 -3.26 -8.32
N MET A 100 11.84 -2.88 -8.65
CA MET A 100 12.49 -1.73 -8.01
C MET A 100 11.73 -0.42 -8.29
N GLU A 101 11.15 -0.24 -9.49
CA GLU A 101 10.30 0.91 -9.79
C GLU A 101 9.04 0.96 -8.90
N GLN A 102 8.46 -0.19 -8.53
CA GLN A 102 7.34 -0.24 -7.57
C GLN A 102 7.74 0.18 -6.16
N PHE A 103 8.96 -0.14 -5.73
CA PHE A 103 9.52 0.28 -4.44
C PHE A 103 9.87 1.77 -4.41
N LYS A 104 10.10 2.38 -5.58
CA LYS A 104 10.42 3.80 -5.73
C LYS A 104 9.21 4.68 -6.12
N ASP A 105 7.99 4.11 -6.17
CA ASP A 105 6.78 4.88 -6.49
C ASP A 105 6.55 5.94 -5.40
N GLU A 106 6.58 7.22 -5.78
CA GLU A 106 6.46 8.37 -4.86
C GLU A 106 5.16 8.38 -4.04
N ARG A 107 4.14 7.65 -4.49
CA ARG A 107 2.85 7.51 -3.82
C ARG A 107 2.85 6.41 -2.75
N ALA A 108 3.95 5.67 -2.64
CA ALA A 108 4.06 4.55 -1.73
C ALA A 108 4.41 4.98 -0.31
N PHE A 109 3.75 4.31 0.62
CA PHE A 109 3.99 4.38 2.05
C PHE A 109 4.65 3.09 2.52
N TYR A 110 5.60 3.26 3.41
CA TYR A 110 6.31 2.20 4.10
C TYR A 110 5.88 2.20 5.56
N LEU A 111 5.33 1.09 6.01
CA LEU A 111 5.23 0.77 7.43
C LEU A 111 6.46 -0.04 7.81
N LEU A 112 7.32 0.49 8.66
CA LEU A 112 8.60 -0.09 9.03
C LEU A 112 8.58 -0.50 10.49
N ALA A 113 9.13 -1.67 10.80
CA ALA A 113 9.35 -2.12 12.17
C ALA A 113 10.85 -2.16 12.45
N TYR A 114 11.26 -1.52 13.54
CA TYR A 114 12.64 -1.43 14.01
C TYR A 114 12.80 -2.18 15.32
N ASP A 115 13.94 -2.86 15.49
CA ASP A 115 14.32 -3.47 16.75
C ASP A 115 14.90 -2.45 17.76
N ALA A 116 15.34 -2.93 18.93
CA ALA A 116 15.96 -2.10 19.96
C ALA A 116 17.27 -1.40 19.50
N ASN A 117 17.91 -1.91 18.44
CA ASN A 117 19.12 -1.33 17.86
C ASN A 117 18.82 -0.37 16.71
N SER A 118 17.54 0.00 16.50
CA SER A 118 17.09 0.82 15.37
C SER A 118 17.39 0.18 14.01
N THR A 119 17.48 -1.14 13.95
CA THR A 119 17.64 -1.89 12.71
C THR A 119 16.28 -2.28 12.15
N PRO A 120 15.99 -2.02 10.85
CA PRO A 120 14.73 -2.44 10.27
C PRO A 120 14.67 -3.97 10.18
N VAL A 121 13.61 -4.56 10.70
CA VAL A 121 13.40 -6.02 10.76
C VAL A 121 12.20 -6.50 9.97
N ALA A 122 11.22 -5.63 9.72
CA ALA A 122 10.07 -5.92 8.88
C ALA A 122 9.56 -4.65 8.22
N PHE A 123 8.86 -4.80 7.09
CA PHE A 123 8.20 -3.68 6.45
C PHE A 123 6.91 -4.11 5.75
N CYS A 124 6.08 -3.13 5.44
CA CYS A 124 4.93 -3.28 4.58
C CYS A 124 4.86 -2.09 3.61
N LEU A 125 4.73 -2.38 2.32
CA LEU A 125 4.62 -1.37 1.26
C LEU A 125 3.17 -1.26 0.81
N PHE A 126 2.59 -0.06 0.88
CA PHE A 126 1.22 0.17 0.46
C PHE A 126 1.03 1.52 -0.21
N ARG A 127 -0.09 1.70 -0.91
CA ARG A 127 -0.53 2.99 -1.44
C ARG A 127 -2.04 3.12 -1.33
N PHE A 128 -2.52 4.35 -1.21
CA PHE A 128 -3.94 4.63 -1.41
C PHE A 128 -4.23 4.64 -2.91
N SER A 129 -5.21 3.87 -3.34
CA SER A 129 -5.56 3.73 -4.76
C SER A 129 -7.06 3.60 -4.92
N VAL A 130 -7.52 3.67 -6.17
CA VAL A 130 -8.86 3.25 -6.57
C VAL A 130 -8.75 1.89 -7.23
N ASP A 131 -9.56 0.93 -6.79
CA ASP A 131 -9.68 -0.37 -7.45
C ASP A 131 -11.16 -0.76 -7.61
N TYR A 132 -11.52 -1.20 -8.81
CA TYR A 132 -12.91 -1.45 -9.23
C TYR A 132 -13.93 -0.35 -8.84
N GLY A 133 -13.47 0.90 -8.78
CA GLY A 133 -14.31 2.07 -8.42
C GLY A 133 -14.48 2.32 -6.93
N ASN A 134 -13.70 1.64 -6.07
CA ASN A 134 -13.69 1.84 -4.63
C ASN A 134 -12.33 2.38 -4.17
N GLU A 135 -12.32 3.23 -3.15
CA GLU A 135 -11.10 3.60 -2.44
C GLU A 135 -10.53 2.40 -1.68
N VAL A 136 -9.25 2.09 -1.89
CA VAL A 136 -8.57 0.95 -1.27
C VAL A 136 -7.18 1.32 -0.77
N ILE A 137 -6.72 0.57 0.23
CA ILE A 137 -5.30 0.46 0.57
C ILE A 137 -4.76 -0.72 -0.21
N TYR A 138 -3.93 -0.46 -1.22
CA TYR A 138 -3.32 -1.49 -2.04
C TYR A 138 -1.95 -1.86 -1.48
N TRP A 139 -1.80 -3.10 -1.05
CA TRP A 139 -0.55 -3.66 -0.53
C TRP A 139 0.28 -4.20 -1.70
N LEU A 140 1.46 -3.61 -1.93
CA LEU A 140 2.29 -3.94 -3.08
C LEU A 140 3.07 -5.24 -2.87
N VAL A 141 3.48 -5.51 -1.63
CA VAL A 141 4.14 -6.75 -1.22
C VAL A 141 3.92 -6.94 0.28
N SER A 142 3.30 -8.05 0.69
CA SER A 142 3.49 -8.59 2.04
C SER A 142 4.60 -9.62 1.95
N SER A 143 5.84 -9.23 2.24
CA SER A 143 6.85 -10.22 2.61
C SER A 143 6.28 -10.91 3.84
N TRP A 144 6.05 -12.21 3.77
CA TRP A 144 5.84 -12.99 5.00
C TRP A 144 7.03 -12.66 5.90
N ILE A 145 6.74 -12.29 7.15
CA ILE A 145 7.74 -12.03 8.17
C ILE A 145 8.42 -13.38 8.45
N GLN A 146 9.39 -13.76 7.63
CA GLN A 146 10.41 -14.69 8.06
C GLN A 146 11.41 -13.85 8.85
N PHE A 147 11.27 -13.90 10.17
CA PHE A 147 12.37 -13.56 11.05
C PHE A 147 13.59 -14.33 10.54
N LYS A 148 14.66 -13.64 10.13
CA LYS A 148 15.98 -14.25 9.91
C LYS A 148 16.58 -14.69 11.26
N ASN A 149 15.82 -15.47 12.05
CA ASN A 149 16.27 -16.14 13.27
C ASN A 149 15.28 -17.24 13.69
N PRO A 150 15.47 -18.49 13.25
CA PRO A 150 14.68 -19.63 13.72
C PRO A 150 15.04 -20.13 15.13
N VAL A 151 15.86 -19.40 15.91
CA VAL A 151 16.50 -19.94 17.14
C VAL A 151 15.87 -19.44 18.45
N ALA A 152 14.72 -18.77 18.45
CA ALA A 152 14.12 -18.23 19.68
C ALA A 152 12.76 -18.83 20.06
N LEU A 153 12.48 -20.07 19.66
CA LEU A 153 11.37 -20.87 20.18
C LEU A 153 11.83 -22.31 20.46
N SER A 154 12.51 -22.47 21.59
CA SER A 154 12.62 -23.74 22.34
C SER A 154 12.31 -23.47 23.80
#